data_AF-A0A968RJM9-F1
#
_entry.id   AF-A0A968RJM9-F1
#
_cell.length_a   1.000
_cell.length_b   1.000
_cell.length_c   1.000
_cell.angle_alpha   90.00
_cell.angle_beta   90.00
_cell.angle_gamma   90.00
#
_symmetry.space_group_name_H-M   'P 1'
#
loop_
_entity.id
_entity.type
_entity.pdbx_description
1 polymer ?
#
loop_
_entity_poly.entity_id
_entity_poly.type
_entity_poly.pdbx_seq_one_letter_code
_entity_poly.pdbx_strand_id
1 'polypeptide(L)' 'MTTVLIGGGSGLIGMRLSEILTKNGYRVLHLSRKANQNATYPTYAWDITQKP' A
#
# COMPACT_ATOMS: atom_id res chain seq x y z
N MET A 1 -0.70 17.73 3.43
CA MET A 1 -0.87 16.55 2.55
C MET A 1 -0.81 15.29 3.41
N THR A 2 -1.94 14.61 3.60
CA THR A 2 -2.05 13.46 4.52
C THR A 2 -1.60 12.18 3.83
N THR A 3 -0.84 11.35 4.55
CA THR A 3 -0.39 10.04 4.05
C THR A 3 -1.27 8.94 4.62
N VAL A 4 -1.76 8.05 3.77
CA VAL A 4 -2.56 6.87 4.14
C VAL A 4 -1.75 5.61 3.84
N LEU A 5 -1.59 4.76 4.85
CA LEU A 5 -0.88 3.48 4.76
C LEU A 5 -1.90 2.34 4.76
N ILE A 6 -1.88 1.50 3.73
CA ILE A 6 -2.88 0.45 3.51
C ILE A 6 -2.22 -0.93 3.52
N GLY A 7 -2.60 -1.77 4.48
CA GLY A 7 -2.31 -3.22 4.45
C GLY A 7 -3.22 -3.94 3.46
N GLY A 8 -2.67 -4.86 2.66
CA GLY A 8 -3.45 -5.57 1.63
C GLY A 8 -3.83 -4.69 0.44
N GLY A 9 -3.13 -3.57 0.23
CA GLY A 9 -3.42 -2.59 -0.83
C GLY A 9 -3.38 -3.14 -2.26
N SER A 10 -2.71 -4.27 -2.49
CA SER A 10 -2.64 -4.93 -3.81
C SER A 10 -3.87 -5.79 -4.16
N GLY A 11 -4.78 -6.02 -3.21
CA GLY A 11 -6.03 -6.77 -3.47
C GLY A 11 -7.07 -5.95 -4.22
N LEU A 12 -8.15 -6.59 -4.69
CA LEU A 12 -9.22 -5.96 -5.47
C LEU A 12 -9.77 -4.67 -4.81
N ILE A 13 -10.12 -4.78 -3.53
CA ILE A 13 -10.68 -3.66 -2.75
C ILE A 13 -9.59 -2.63 -2.42
N GLY A 14 -8.42 -3.09 -2.01
CA GLY A 14 -7.29 -2.23 -1.65
C GLY A 14 -6.85 -1.33 -2.80
N MET A 15 -6.82 -1.86 -4.02
CA MET A 15 -6.46 -1.12 -5.22
C MET A 15 -7.50 -0.05 -5.52
N ARG A 16 -8.79 -0.40 -5.52
CA ARG A 16 -9.87 0.55 -5.79
C ARG A 16 -9.92 1.68 -4.76
N LEU A 17 -9.70 1.36 -3.47
CA LEU A 17 -9.61 2.36 -2.41
C LEU A 17 -8.42 3.31 -2.64
N SER A 18 -7.27 2.75 -3.02
CA SER A 18 -6.05 3.52 -3.29
C SER A 18 -6.24 4.52 -4.43
N GLU A 19 -6.92 4.12 -5.50
CA GLU A 19 -7.27 5.01 -6.60
C GLU A 19 -8.12 6.19 -6.14
N ILE A 20 -9.17 5.93 -5.37
CA ILE A 20 -10.10 6.95 -4.87
C ILE A 20 -9.35 7.93 -3.95
N LEU A 21 -8.54 7.42 -3.02
CA LEU A 21 -7.76 8.27 -2.10
C LEU A 21 -6.74 9.13 -2.86
N THR A 22 -6.06 8.56 -3.86
CA THR A 22 -5.11 9.32 -4.68
C THR A 22 -5.81 10.44 -5.44
N LYS A 23 -6.99 10.16 -6.03
CA LYS A 23 -7.81 11.18 -6.70
C LYS A 23 -8.28 12.29 -5.76
N ASN A 24 -8.46 11.99 -4.48
CA ASN A 24 -8.82 12.96 -3.45
C ASN A 24 -7.61 13.71 -2.85
N GLY A 25 -6.41 13.57 -3.43
CA GLY A 25 -5.21 14.31 -3.01
C GLY A 25 -4.45 13.71 -1.83
N TYR A 26 -4.75 12.47 -1.45
CA TYR A 26 -3.99 11.75 -0.42
C TYR A 26 -2.74 11.09 -1.02
N ARG A 27 -1.68 11.02 -0.21
CA ARG A 27 -0.52 10.19 -0.54
C ARG A 27 -0.78 8.76 -0.07
N VAL A 28 -0.88 7.80 -0.98
CA VAL A 28 -1.15 6.40 -0.64
C VAL A 28 0.12 5.57 -0.65
N LEU A 29 0.32 4.77 0.39
CA LEU A 29 1.41 3.82 0.55
C LEU A 29 0.82 2.44 0.88
N HIS A 30 1.43 1.36 0.37
CA HIS A 30 1.00 0.00 0.66
C HIS A 30 1.95 -0.69 1.64
N LEU A 31 1.40 -1.54 2.50
CA LEU A 31 2.14 -2.53 3.30
C LEU A 31 1.88 -3.91 2.73
N SER A 32 2.97 -4.65 2.50
CA SER A 32 2.92 -6.02 2.00
C SER A 32 3.97 -6.88 2.70
N ARG A 33 3.70 -8.18 2.82
CA ARG A 33 4.70 -9.16 3.30
C ARG A 33 5.89 -9.31 2.33
N LYS A 34 5.71 -8.94 1.07
CA LYS A 34 6.76 -8.97 0.04
C LYS A 34 6.88 -7.61 -0.63
N ALA A 35 8.10 -7.12 -0.80
CA ALA A 35 8.37 -5.95 -1.63
C ALA A 35 8.01 -6.27 -3.08
N ASN A 36 7.36 -5.32 -3.75
CA ASN A 36 7.15 -5.37 -5.20
C ASN A 36 7.65 -4.04 -5.79
N GLN A 37 8.72 -4.13 -6.58
CA GLN A 37 9.35 -2.96 -7.20
C GLN A 37 8.51 -2.37 -8.35
N ASN A 38 7.58 -3.14 -8.91
CA ASN A 38 6.70 -2.74 -10.01
C ASN A 38 5.27 -2.43 -9.52
N ALA A 39 5.08 -2.13 -8.23
CA ALA A 39 3.77 -1.82 -7.70
C ALA A 39 3.30 -0.42 -8.12
N THR A 40 2.02 -0.29 -8.48
CA THR A 40 1.36 1.00 -8.79
C THR A 40 1.49 2.01 -7.65
N TYR A 41 1.54 1.51 -6.41
CA TYR A 41 1.72 2.32 -5.21
C TYR A 41 3.00 1.91 -4.48
N PRO A 42 3.78 2.87 -3.93
CA PRO A 42 4.97 2.56 -3.16
C PRO A 42 4.64 1.58 -2.03
N THR A 43 5.32 0.43 -2.04
CA THR A 43 5.03 -0.68 -1.15
C THR A 43 6.19 -0.90 -0.19
N TYR A 44 5.91 -0.84 1.11
CA TYR A 44 6.86 -1.19 2.16
C TYR A 44 6.69 -2.66 2.52
N ALA A 45 7.82 -3.40 2.50
CA ALA A 45 7.85 -4.75 3.00
C ALA A 45 7.76 -4.73 4.53
N TRP A 46 6.79 -5.46 5.07
CA TRP A 46 6.60 -5.63 6.50
C TRP A 46 6.01 -7.02 6.75
N ASP A 47 6.81 -7.89 7.33
CA ASP A 47 6.40 -9.23 7.73
C ASP A 47 6.70 -9.43 9.22
N ILE A 48 5.65 -9.32 10.05
CA ILE A 48 5.73 -9.53 11.50
C ILE A 48 6.06 -10.97 11.89
N THR A 49 5.97 -11.91 10.95
CA THR A 49 6.31 -13.31 11.19
C THR A 49 7.77 -13.61 10.89
N GLN A 50 8.47 -12.69 10.22
CA GLN A 50 9.90 -12.79 9.99
C GLN A 50 10.62 -12.54 11.32
N LYS A 51 11.24 -13.58 11.88
CA LYS A 51 12.13 -13.43 13.04
C LYS A 51 13.43 -12.72 12.59
N PRO A 52 14.00 -11.86 13.45
CA PRO A 52 15.28 -11.20 13.17
C PRO A 52 16.42 -12.19 12.97
#